data_AF-A0A838S4B6-F1
#
_entry.id   AF-A0A838S4B6-F1
#
_cell.length_a   1.000
_cell.length_b   1.000
_cell.length_c   1.000
_cell.angle_alpha   90.00
_cell.angle_beta   90.00
_cell.angle_gamma   90.00
#
_symmetry.space_group_name_H-M   'P 1'
#
loop_
_entity.id
_entity.type
_entity.pdbx_description
1 polymer ?
#
loop_
_entity_poly.entity_id
_entity_poly.type
_entity_poly.pdbx_seq_one_letter_code
_entity_poly.pdbx_strand_id
1 'polypeptide(L)'
;MLRLDFDRNMHTAPGSHWNVHAERGAITSLLARNNPDHRGELSKLHLPVGGARMRPCLEDLLQLLVEEFRFDAMPDYRQAIEQGRVRWRRRQLAAMVRDDPEEAVRVLHNELGYGLTPPASGCRPVRFDRLRRW
;
A
#
# COMPACT_ATOMS: atom_id res chain seq x y z
N MET A 1 -18.29 -5.50 5.63
CA MET A 1 -17.63 -5.41 4.29
C MET A 1 -16.35 -4.61 4.44
N LEU A 2 -15.25 -5.08 3.86
CA LEU A 2 -14.00 -4.33 3.74
C LEU A 2 -13.79 -3.97 2.28
N ARG A 3 -13.55 -2.70 1.98
CA ARG A 3 -13.28 -2.23 0.61
C ARG A 3 -12.10 -1.27 0.61
N LEU A 4 -11.09 -1.58 -0.19
CA LEU A 4 -9.97 -0.68 -0.45
C LEU A 4 -10.27 0.09 -1.73
N ASP A 5 -10.36 1.41 -1.63
CA ASP A 5 -10.55 2.27 -2.78
C ASP A 5 -9.31 3.11 -3.06
N PHE A 6 -9.06 3.35 -4.34
CA PHE A 6 -8.11 4.35 -4.81
C PHE A 6 -8.70 5.09 -5.99
N ASP A 7 -8.82 6.41 -5.87
CA ASP A 7 -9.20 7.29 -6.96
C ASP A 7 -8.20 8.44 -7.07
N ARG A 8 -7.54 8.51 -8.23
CA ARG A 8 -6.53 9.53 -8.55
C ARG A 8 -7.11 10.95 -8.53
N ASN A 9 -8.40 11.07 -8.80
CA ASN A 9 -9.13 12.32 -8.89
C ASN A 9 -10.07 12.52 -7.69
N MET A 10 -9.87 11.78 -6.59
CA MET A 10 -10.62 12.02 -5.36
C MET A 10 -10.28 13.40 -4.79
N HIS A 11 -11.33 14.14 -4.43
CA HIS A 11 -11.22 15.49 -3.88
C HIS A 11 -12.05 15.69 -2.60
N THR A 12 -12.90 14.71 -2.26
CA THR A 12 -13.83 14.78 -1.12
C THR A 12 -13.45 13.85 0.03
N ALA A 13 -12.45 12.98 -0.17
CA ALA A 13 -11.96 11.98 0.77
C ALA A 13 -10.48 11.68 0.46
N PRO A 14 -9.76 10.90 1.28
CA PRO A 14 -8.40 10.50 0.96
C PRO A 14 -8.30 9.76 -0.37
N GLY A 15 -7.26 10.02 -1.16
CA GLY A 15 -7.08 9.37 -2.46
C GLY A 15 -6.94 7.84 -2.39
N SER A 16 -6.50 7.29 -1.25
CA SER A 16 -6.48 5.86 -0.96
C SER A 16 -7.01 5.63 0.46
N HIS A 17 -8.04 4.79 0.62
CA HIS A 17 -8.65 4.58 1.93
C HIS A 17 -9.35 3.23 2.06
N TRP A 18 -9.54 2.80 3.30
CA TRP A 18 -10.38 1.67 3.66
C TRP A 18 -11.79 2.14 4.01
N ASN A 19 -12.78 1.58 3.32
CA ASN A 19 -14.17 1.62 3.73
C ASN A 19 -14.46 0.37 4.56
N VAL A 20 -14.79 0.57 5.82
CA VAL A 20 -15.07 -0.52 6.77
C VAL A 20 -16.53 -0.43 7.18
N HIS A 21 -17.30 -1.43 6.76
CA HIS A 21 -18.64 -1.67 7.28
C HIS A 21 -18.57 -2.78 8.33
N ALA A 22 -18.67 -2.39 9.60
CA ALA A 22 -18.28 -3.16 10.78
C ALA A 22 -19.45 -3.59 11.69
N GLU A 23 -20.66 -3.79 11.18
CA GLU A 23 -21.68 -4.44 12.00
C GLU A 23 -21.28 -5.90 12.30
N ARG A 24 -21.72 -6.44 13.45
CA ARG A 24 -21.53 -7.86 13.81
C ARG A 24 -22.24 -8.77 12.81
N GLY A 25 -21.56 -9.08 11.71
CA GLY A 25 -22.09 -9.85 10.59
C GLY A 25 -21.10 -10.90 10.09
N ALA A 26 -21.03 -11.06 8.77
CA ALA A 26 -20.26 -12.13 8.13
C ALA A 26 -18.77 -12.17 8.50
N ILE A 27 -18.12 -11.03 8.76
CA ILE A 27 -16.68 -10.98 9.09
C ILE A 27 -16.42 -11.63 10.46
N THR A 28 -17.20 -11.29 11.47
CA THR A 28 -17.11 -11.91 12.80
C THR A 28 -17.32 -13.42 12.71
N SER A 29 -18.35 -13.85 11.97
CA SER A 29 -18.61 -15.27 11.75
C SER A 29 -17.47 -15.98 11.04
N LEU A 30 -16.88 -15.35 10.01
CA LEU A 30 -15.81 -15.96 9.24
C LEU A 30 -14.51 -16.03 10.03
N LEU A 31 -14.16 -14.97 10.77
CA LEU A 31 -13.01 -14.98 11.69
C LEU A 31 -13.19 -16.02 12.79
N ALA A 32 -14.37 -16.11 13.43
CA ALA A 32 -14.62 -17.08 14.48
C ALA A 32 -14.53 -18.53 13.98
N ARG A 33 -14.94 -18.79 12.72
CA ARG A 33 -14.89 -20.13 12.11
C ARG A 33 -13.50 -20.52 11.65
N ASN A 34 -12.79 -19.60 11.00
CA ASN A 34 -11.58 -19.94 10.28
C ASN A 34 -10.31 -19.58 11.04
N ASN A 35 -10.35 -18.61 11.96
CA ASN A 35 -9.18 -18.15 12.69
C ASN A 35 -9.44 -18.07 14.21
N PRO A 36 -9.13 -19.15 14.97
CA PRO A 36 -9.42 -19.21 16.41
C PRO A 36 -8.71 -18.14 17.23
N ASP A 37 -7.58 -17.60 16.75
CA ASP A 37 -6.82 -16.54 17.42
C ASP A 37 -7.62 -15.22 17.51
N HIS A 38 -8.47 -14.98 16.50
CA HIS A 38 -9.29 -13.77 16.44
C HIS A 38 -10.56 -13.88 17.28
N ARG A 39 -11.06 -15.09 17.57
CA ARG A 39 -12.31 -15.33 18.32
C ARG A 39 -13.52 -14.53 17.81
N GLY A 40 -13.53 -14.20 16.51
CA GLY A 40 -14.57 -13.35 15.89
C GLY A 40 -14.48 -11.85 16.19
N GLU A 41 -13.44 -11.40 16.92
CA GLU A 41 -13.23 -10.00 17.26
C GLU A 41 -12.62 -9.24 16.07
N LEU A 42 -13.37 -8.31 15.51
CA LEU A 42 -12.90 -7.45 14.41
C LEU A 42 -11.71 -6.58 14.82
N SER A 43 -11.61 -6.20 16.09
CA SER A 43 -10.51 -5.40 16.65
C SER A 43 -9.15 -6.09 16.57
N LYS A 44 -9.11 -7.42 16.37
CA LYS A 44 -7.87 -8.19 16.19
C LYS A 44 -7.44 -8.29 14.73
N LEU A 45 -8.28 -7.86 13.78
CA LEU A 45 -7.98 -7.92 12.35
C LEU A 45 -6.91 -6.89 11.97
N HIS A 46 -5.82 -7.34 11.36
CA HIS A 46 -4.75 -6.47 10.89
C HIS A 46 -5.00 -6.00 9.46
N LEU A 47 -5.67 -4.84 9.29
CA LEU A 47 -5.87 -4.26 7.97
C LEU A 47 -4.54 -3.77 7.38
N PRO A 48 -4.16 -4.20 6.16
CA PRO A 48 -2.92 -3.76 5.56
C PRO A 48 -3.00 -2.28 5.16
N VAL A 49 -1.93 -1.56 5.45
CA VAL A 49 -1.77 -0.13 5.10
C VAL A 49 -0.71 0.11 4.01
N GLY A 50 -0.23 -0.97 3.36
CA GLY A 50 0.80 -0.92 2.30
C GLY A 50 2.24 -0.89 2.81
N GLY A 51 2.43 -1.29 4.06
CA GLY A 51 3.70 -1.26 4.76
C GLY A 51 4.03 0.13 5.27
N ALA A 52 5.31 0.35 5.61
CA ALA A 52 5.74 1.55 6.32
C ALA A 52 5.67 2.86 5.51
N ARG A 53 5.56 2.79 4.17
CA ARG A 53 5.81 3.96 3.29
C ARG A 53 4.87 4.09 2.10
N MET A 54 4.11 3.05 1.76
CA MET A 54 3.36 2.97 0.50
C MET A 54 1.92 2.58 0.78
N ARG A 55 1.02 2.83 -0.18
CA ARG A 55 -0.38 2.39 -0.10
C ARG A 55 -0.53 0.87 -0.27
N PRO A 56 -1.60 0.27 0.28
CA PRO A 56 -1.86 -1.16 0.10
C PRO A 56 -1.89 -1.56 -1.38
N CYS A 57 -1.37 -2.73 -1.67
CA CYS A 57 -1.49 -3.39 -2.97
C CYS A 57 -2.43 -4.59 -2.91
N LEU A 58 -2.74 -5.15 -4.09
CA LEU A 58 -3.52 -6.38 -4.18
C LEU A 58 -2.86 -7.51 -3.38
N GLU A 59 -1.54 -7.62 -3.44
CA GLU A 59 -0.78 -8.64 -2.72
C GLU A 59 -0.93 -8.53 -1.20
N ASP A 60 -1.13 -7.32 -0.65
CA ASP A 60 -1.41 -7.14 0.77
C ASP A 60 -2.80 -7.62 1.16
N LEU A 61 -3.80 -7.43 0.28
CA LEU A 61 -5.15 -7.97 0.47
C LEU A 61 -5.16 -9.50 0.36
N LEU A 62 -4.45 -10.07 -0.62
CA LEU A 62 -4.34 -11.52 -0.76
C LEU A 62 -3.66 -12.14 0.48
N GLN A 63 -2.60 -11.51 1.00
CA GLN A 63 -1.95 -11.99 2.21
C GLN A 63 -2.88 -11.90 3.43
N LEU A 64 -3.67 -10.83 3.58
CA LEU A 64 -4.72 -10.72 4.60
C LEU A 64 -5.71 -11.90 4.54
N LEU A 65 -6.21 -12.24 3.34
CA LEU A 65 -7.17 -13.34 3.17
C LEU A 65 -6.59 -14.70 3.60
N VAL A 66 -5.32 -14.95 3.29
CA VAL A 66 -4.67 -16.21 3.66
C VAL A 66 -4.29 -16.24 5.15
N GLU A 67 -3.71 -15.16 5.68
CA GLU A 67 -3.13 -15.17 7.02
C GLU A 67 -4.16 -14.88 8.13
N GLU A 68 -5.09 -13.96 7.88
CA GLU A 68 -6.06 -13.51 8.88
C GLU A 68 -7.40 -14.26 8.74
N PHE A 69 -7.78 -14.63 7.51
CA PHE A 69 -9.03 -15.35 7.24
C PHE A 69 -8.85 -16.85 6.92
N ARG A 70 -7.61 -17.34 6.89
CA ARG A 70 -7.22 -18.74 6.64
C ARG A 70 -7.80 -19.33 5.35
N PHE A 71 -7.85 -18.52 4.30
CA PHE A 71 -8.23 -19.02 2.97
C PHE A 71 -7.16 -19.98 2.44
N ASP A 72 -7.59 -21.01 1.70
CA ASP A 72 -6.69 -21.93 1.04
C ASP A 72 -5.80 -21.20 0.02
N ALA A 73 -4.54 -21.61 -0.04
CA ALA A 73 -3.56 -21.02 -0.94
C ALA A 73 -2.66 -22.10 -1.54
N MET A 74 -2.16 -21.84 -2.74
CA MET A 74 -1.14 -22.68 -3.37
C MET A 74 0.15 -22.66 -2.53
N PRO A 75 0.95 -23.75 -2.49
CA PRO A 75 2.16 -23.83 -1.66
C PRO A 75 3.12 -22.63 -1.80
N ASP A 76 3.27 -22.11 -3.02
CA ASP A 76 4.22 -21.03 -3.33
C ASP A 76 3.58 -19.62 -3.36
N TYR A 77 2.37 -19.46 -2.82
CA TYR A 77 1.64 -18.18 -2.87
C TYR A 77 2.46 -17.01 -2.31
N ARG A 78 3.28 -17.25 -1.27
CA ARG A 78 4.11 -16.22 -0.64
C ARG A 78 5.10 -15.62 -1.63
N GLN A 79 5.74 -16.45 -2.44
CA GLN A 79 6.70 -15.98 -3.44
C GLN A 79 6.01 -15.09 -4.47
N ALA A 80 4.82 -15.49 -4.93
CA ALA A 80 4.03 -14.69 -5.88
C ALA A 80 3.63 -13.33 -5.28
N ILE A 81 3.19 -13.32 -4.02
CA ILE A 81 2.85 -12.11 -3.25
C ILE A 81 4.06 -11.20 -3.10
N GLU A 82 5.21 -11.72 -2.70
CA GLU A 82 6.42 -10.94 -2.50
C GLU A 82 6.91 -10.29 -3.81
N GLN A 83 6.94 -11.06 -4.90
CA GLN A 83 7.33 -10.55 -6.21
C GLN A 83 6.35 -9.48 -6.71
N GLY A 84 5.04 -9.70 -6.55
CA GLY A 84 4.01 -8.72 -6.90
C GLY A 84 4.16 -7.42 -6.13
N ARG A 85 4.38 -7.52 -4.83
CA ARG A 85 4.62 -6.38 -3.94
C ARG A 85 5.88 -5.60 -4.32
N VAL A 86 6.97 -6.27 -4.70
CA VAL A 86 8.17 -5.61 -5.22
C VAL A 86 7.86 -4.81 -6.49
N ARG A 87 7.14 -5.42 -7.45
CA ARG A 87 6.72 -4.72 -8.68
C ARG A 87 5.85 -3.50 -8.37
N TRP A 88 4.90 -3.63 -7.45
CA TRP A 88 4.06 -2.50 -7.01
C TRP A 88 4.88 -1.38 -6.39
N ARG A 89 5.72 -1.69 -5.40
CA ARG A 89 6.52 -0.69 -4.67
C ARG A 89 7.49 0.05 -5.59
N ARG A 90 8.10 -0.63 -6.58
CA ARG A 90 8.91 0.04 -7.61
C ARG A 90 8.11 1.05 -8.42
N ARG A 91 6.87 0.72 -8.80
CA ARG A 91 5.99 1.66 -9.51
C ARG A 91 5.58 2.85 -8.63
N GLN A 92 5.31 2.62 -7.33
CA GLN A 92 5.02 3.70 -6.39
C GLN A 92 6.21 4.63 -6.18
N LEU A 93 7.40 4.07 -5.96
CA LEU A 93 8.63 4.84 -5.84
C LEU A 93 8.87 5.70 -7.08
N ALA A 94 8.76 5.12 -8.28
CA ALA A 94 8.91 5.86 -9.52
C ALA A 94 7.84 6.95 -9.71
N ALA A 95 6.65 6.79 -9.11
CA ALA A 95 5.65 7.86 -9.08
C ALA A 95 6.05 8.98 -8.12
N MET A 96 6.47 8.64 -6.89
CA MET A 96 6.93 9.61 -5.90
C MET A 96 8.13 10.43 -6.40
N VAL A 97 9.12 9.78 -7.02
CA VAL A 97 10.28 10.48 -7.63
C VAL A 97 9.85 11.45 -8.73
N ARG A 98 8.79 11.14 -9.49
CA ARG A 98 8.26 12.06 -10.50
C ARG A 98 7.47 13.22 -9.91
N ASP A 99 6.91 13.05 -8.73
CA ASP A 99 6.17 14.09 -8.01
C ASP A 99 7.12 14.99 -7.21
N ASP A 100 8.23 14.45 -6.68
CA ASP A 100 9.29 15.19 -5.99
C ASP A 100 10.70 14.74 -6.44
N PRO A 101 11.14 15.19 -7.63
CA PRO A 101 12.47 14.85 -8.13
C PRO A 101 13.58 15.55 -7.33
N GLU A 102 13.29 16.68 -6.69
CA GLU A 102 14.27 17.45 -5.91
C GLU A 102 14.67 16.69 -4.65
N GLU A 103 13.70 16.19 -3.88
CA GLU A 103 13.96 15.38 -2.69
C GLU A 103 14.66 14.06 -3.06
N ALA A 104 14.29 13.44 -4.19
CA ALA A 104 14.97 12.26 -4.69
C ALA A 104 16.45 12.52 -4.99
N VAL A 105 16.76 13.64 -5.66
CA VAL A 105 18.15 14.08 -5.93
C VAL A 105 18.89 14.36 -4.63
N ARG A 106 18.25 15.06 -3.66
CA ARG A 106 18.84 15.37 -2.36
C ARG A 106 19.27 14.11 -1.62
N VAL A 107 18.38 13.12 -1.51
CA VAL A 107 18.69 11.84 -0.85
C VAL A 107 19.78 11.08 -1.60
N LEU A 108 19.65 10.93 -2.93
CA LEU A 108 20.62 10.19 -3.73
C LEU A 108 22.02 10.79 -3.64
N HIS A 109 22.15 12.11 -3.75
CA HIS A 109 23.43 12.79 -3.71
C HIS A 109 23.98 12.93 -2.29
N ASN A 110 23.19 13.48 -1.36
CA ASN A 110 23.71 13.88 -0.05
C ASN A 110 23.74 12.74 0.99
N GLU A 111 22.84 11.76 0.88
CA GLU A 111 22.74 10.68 1.87
C GLU A 111 23.32 9.36 1.36
N LEU A 112 23.19 9.10 0.05
CA LEU A 112 23.62 7.85 -0.56
C LEU A 112 24.90 7.96 -1.41
N GLY A 113 25.44 9.18 -1.59
CA GLY A 113 26.72 9.41 -2.25
C GLY A 113 26.73 9.17 -3.77
N TYR A 114 25.58 9.22 -4.43
CA TYR A 114 25.51 9.09 -5.89
C TYR A 114 25.98 10.37 -6.59
N GLY A 115 26.89 10.23 -7.55
CA GLY A 115 27.19 11.29 -8.51
C GLY A 115 26.03 11.45 -9.50
N LEU A 116 25.39 12.63 -9.52
CA LEU A 116 24.26 12.92 -10.40
C LEU A 116 24.65 13.98 -11.42
N THR A 117 24.29 13.77 -12.68
CA THR A 117 24.41 14.78 -13.73
C THR A 117 23.02 15.34 -14.04
N PRO A 118 22.77 16.64 -13.82
CA PRO A 118 21.48 17.23 -14.11
C PRO A 118 21.19 17.22 -15.62
N PRO A 119 19.92 17.08 -16.04
CA PRO A 119 19.56 17.15 -17.45
C PRO A 119 19.80 18.56 -18.01
N ALA A 120 20.20 18.65 -19.28
CA ALA A 120 20.52 19.92 -19.95
C ALA A 120 19.34 20.91 -19.97
N SER A 121 18.10 20.40 -19.97
CA SER A 121 16.87 21.19 -19.92
C SER A 121 16.52 21.71 -18.51
N GLY A 122 17.34 21.42 -17.50
CA GLY A 122 17.03 21.67 -16.10
C GLY A 122 16.14 20.59 -15.46
N CYS A 123 16.19 20.50 -14.13
CA CYS A 123 15.39 19.56 -13.36
C CYS A 123 13.90 19.89 -13.47
N ARG A 124 13.06 18.85 -13.54
CA ARG A 124 11.61 19.02 -13.48
C ARG A 124 11.21 19.62 -12.12
N PRO A 125 10.28 20.58 -12.06
CA PRO A 125 9.84 21.14 -10.79
C PRO A 125 9.03 20.14 -9.95
N VAL A 126 9.08 20.33 -8.63
CA VAL A 126 8.27 19.58 -7.66
C VAL A 126 6.78 19.83 -7.87
N ARG A 127 5.99 18.76 -7.76
CA ARG A 127 4.53 18.77 -7.89
C ARG A 127 3.89 18.85 -6.51
N PHE A 128 4.00 20.02 -5.88
CA PHE A 128 3.42 20.25 -4.54
C PHE A 128 1.92 19.96 -4.45
N ASP A 129 1.18 20.10 -5.57
CA ASP A 129 -0.23 19.72 -5.66
C ASP A 129 -0.46 18.22 -5.40
N ARG A 130 0.52 17.37 -5.72
CA ARG A 130 0.45 15.92 -5.47
C ARG A 130 0.88 15.57 -4.05
N LEU A 131 1.89 16.26 -3.51
CA LEU A 131 2.40 16.01 -2.16
C LEU A 131 1.43 16.46 -1.06
N ARG A 132 0.61 17.48 -1.33
CA ARG A 132 -0.36 18.02 -0.36
C ARG A 132 -1.72 17.32 -0.42
N ARG A 133 -1.92 16.37 -1.34
CA ARG A 133 -3.21 15.66 -1.46
C ARG A 133 -3.42 14.75 -0.27
N TRP A 134 -4.64 14.81 0.26
CA TRP A 134 -5.16 13.90 1.26
C TRP A 134 -5.57 12.57 0.63
#